data_AF-A0A0S1LIJ0-F1
#
_entry.id   AF-A0A0S1LIJ0-F1
#
_cell.length_a   1.000
_cell.length_b   1.000
_cell.length_c   1.000
_cell.angle_alpha   90.00
_cell.angle_beta   90.00
_cell.angle_gamma   90.00
#
_symmetry.space_group_name_H-M   'P 1'
#
loop_
_entity.id
_entity.type
_entity.pdbx_description
1 polymer ?
#
loop_
_entity_poly.entity_id
_entity_poly.type
_entity_poly.pdbx_seq_one_letter_code
_entity_poly.pdbx_strand_id
1 'polypeptide(L)'
;LVDSLGDVVITNDGATILKEMDIEHPGAKMIVEVAKTQDAEVGDGTTTAAVLAGELLTKAEDLLESGVHPTVIANGYRLAADQAIKIIDTITISASPEDTETLKKIAATAITGKGAESHKDHLSSLAVKAVTSVAERSEDGKITVDIEDIKVEKRPGGSIKDSEIVDGVIIDKERVHPAMPEVVENAKILLLSVPIELKKTETKAEIKITTPDQMQLFLDQEEAMLKEIVNKVINTGANVVFC
;
A
#
# COMPACT_ATOMS: atom_id res chain seq x y z
N LEU A 1 -16.72 -14.50 0.12
CA LEU A 1 -16.11 -15.43 1.10
C LEU A 1 -16.53 -14.93 2.47
N VAL A 2 -16.92 -15.84 3.36
CA VAL A 2 -17.28 -15.49 4.73
C VAL A 2 -16.26 -16.17 5.62
N ASP A 3 -15.52 -15.39 6.39
CA ASP A 3 -14.53 -15.93 7.31
C ASP A 3 -15.20 -16.56 8.54
N SER A 4 -14.39 -17.13 9.44
CA SER A 4 -14.89 -17.75 10.68
C SER A 4 -15.53 -16.75 11.65
N LEU A 5 -15.25 -15.46 11.49
CA LEU A 5 -15.71 -14.36 12.34
C LEU A 5 -16.98 -13.69 11.78
N GLY A 6 -17.38 -14.03 10.56
CA GLY A 6 -18.55 -13.50 9.87
C GLY A 6 -18.27 -12.32 8.94
N ASP A 7 -17.00 -11.95 8.73
CA ASP A 7 -16.62 -10.91 7.79
C ASP A 7 -16.81 -11.39 6.35
N VAL A 8 -17.51 -10.56 5.57
CA VAL A 8 -17.87 -10.88 4.18
C VAL A 8 -16.95 -10.14 3.23
N VAL A 9 -16.10 -10.89 2.53
CA VAL A 9 -15.22 -10.37 1.47
C VAL A 9 -15.80 -10.71 0.11
N ILE A 10 -16.05 -9.70 -0.72
CA ILE A 10 -16.46 -9.85 -2.12
C ILE A 10 -15.34 -9.29 -3.00
N THR A 11 -14.69 -10.15 -3.77
CA THR A 11 -13.57 -9.78 -4.64
C THR A 11 -13.49 -10.71 -5.85
N ASN A 12 -12.92 -10.21 -6.95
CA ASN A 12 -12.56 -10.99 -8.13
C ASN A 12 -11.03 -11.24 -8.21
N ASP A 13 -10.26 -10.80 -7.22
CA ASP A 13 -8.83 -11.06 -7.19
C ASP A 13 -8.55 -12.51 -6.74
N GLY A 14 -7.84 -13.26 -7.60
CA GLY A 14 -7.51 -14.65 -7.38
C GLY A 14 -6.60 -14.89 -6.18
N ALA A 15 -5.63 -14.00 -5.93
CA ALA A 15 -4.74 -14.12 -4.77
C ALA A 15 -5.51 -13.95 -3.46
N THR A 16 -6.38 -12.93 -3.37
CA THR A 16 -7.27 -12.73 -2.22
C THR A 16 -8.22 -13.92 -2.03
N ILE A 17 -8.84 -14.43 -3.09
CA ILE A 17 -9.72 -15.60 -3.00
C ILE A 17 -8.96 -16.81 -2.43
N LEU A 18 -7.80 -17.12 -3.00
CA LEU A 18 -6.99 -18.27 -2.59
C LEU A 18 -6.42 -18.15 -1.17
N LYS A 19 -6.24 -16.92 -0.66
CA LYS A 19 -5.80 -16.64 0.70
C LYS A 19 -6.92 -16.82 1.73
N GLU A 20 -8.12 -16.37 1.39
CA GLU A 20 -9.30 -16.44 2.27
C GLU A 20 -9.94 -17.84 2.29
N MET A 21 -9.61 -18.70 1.32
CA MET A 21 -10.02 -20.09 1.32
C MET A 21 -9.17 -20.93 2.28
N ASP A 22 -9.84 -21.71 3.14
CA ASP A 22 -9.16 -22.66 4.02
C ASP A 22 -8.74 -23.92 3.23
N ILE A 23 -7.50 -23.91 2.72
CA ILE A 23 -6.95 -24.98 1.89
C ILE A 23 -6.07 -25.90 2.74
N GLU A 24 -6.53 -27.13 2.96
CA GLU A 24 -5.76 -28.12 3.73
C GLU A 24 -4.71 -28.85 2.87
N HIS A 25 -5.03 -29.15 1.61
CA HIS A 25 -4.20 -30.02 0.77
C HIS A 25 -2.84 -29.36 0.43
N PRO A 26 -1.68 -30.00 0.75
CA PRO A 26 -0.35 -29.41 0.54
C PRO A 26 -0.07 -29.00 -0.91
N GLY A 27 -0.50 -29.80 -1.89
CA GLY A 27 -0.32 -29.47 -3.31
C GLY A 27 -1.14 -28.24 -3.74
N ALA A 28 -2.30 -28.02 -3.13
CA ALA A 28 -3.10 -26.83 -3.41
C ALA A 28 -2.47 -25.59 -2.74
N LYS A 29 -1.88 -25.73 -1.54
CA LYS A 29 -1.09 -24.65 -0.91
C LYS A 29 0.07 -24.18 -1.79
N MET A 30 0.72 -25.07 -2.53
CA MET A 30 1.75 -24.66 -3.49
C MET A 30 1.21 -23.75 -4.60
N ILE A 31 -0.01 -24.00 -5.10
CA ILE A 31 -0.65 -23.13 -6.10
C ILE A 31 -0.98 -21.76 -5.50
N VAL A 32 -1.41 -21.72 -4.24
CA VAL A 32 -1.64 -20.45 -3.51
C VAL A 32 -0.35 -19.63 -3.46
N GLU A 33 0.79 -20.25 -3.17
CA GLU A 33 2.08 -19.55 -3.12
C GLU A 33 2.52 -19.01 -4.50
N VAL A 34 2.19 -19.70 -5.59
CA VAL A 34 2.41 -19.18 -6.95
C VAL A 34 1.59 -17.90 -7.18
N ALA A 35 0.30 -17.92 -6.83
CA ALA A 35 -0.56 -16.75 -6.99
C ALA A 35 -0.11 -15.56 -6.11
N LYS A 36 0.33 -15.82 -4.87
CA LYS A 36 0.89 -14.78 -3.98
C LYS A 36 2.17 -14.18 -4.51
N THR A 37 3.06 -15.00 -5.07
CA THR A 37 4.32 -14.51 -5.65
C THR A 37 4.03 -13.64 -6.86
N GLN A 38 3.07 -14.03 -7.70
CA GLN A 38 2.62 -13.23 -8.84
C GLN A 38 2.04 -11.88 -8.40
N ASP A 39 1.26 -11.87 -7.32
CA ASP A 39 0.70 -10.64 -6.74
C ASP A 39 1.79 -9.71 -6.21
N ALA A 40 2.77 -10.24 -5.48
CA ALA A 40 3.86 -9.45 -4.90
C ALA A 40 4.81 -8.85 -5.94
N GLU A 41 5.11 -9.58 -7.02
CA GLU A 41 6.09 -9.13 -8.03
C GLU A 41 5.46 -8.28 -9.14
N VAL A 42 4.20 -8.56 -9.52
CA VAL A 42 3.56 -7.95 -10.69
C VAL A 42 2.23 -7.26 -10.36
N GLY A 43 1.50 -7.75 -9.35
CA GLY A 43 0.21 -7.18 -8.92
C GLY A 43 -0.99 -7.46 -9.83
N ASP A 44 -0.80 -8.24 -10.91
CA ASP A 44 -1.88 -8.70 -11.78
C ASP A 44 -1.59 -10.11 -12.34
N GLY A 45 -2.62 -10.79 -12.84
CA GLY A 45 -2.51 -12.13 -13.43
C GLY A 45 -2.44 -13.26 -12.41
N THR A 46 -2.79 -13.00 -11.15
CA THR A 46 -2.81 -13.99 -10.05
C THR A 46 -3.65 -15.22 -10.40
N THR A 47 -4.85 -15.01 -10.93
CA THR A 47 -5.73 -16.08 -11.43
C THR A 47 -5.12 -16.82 -12.62
N THR A 48 -4.52 -16.09 -13.57
CA THR A 48 -3.88 -16.69 -14.75
C THR A 48 -2.74 -17.62 -14.35
N ALA A 49 -1.89 -17.20 -13.41
CA ALA A 49 -0.79 -18.01 -12.91
C ALA A 49 -1.29 -19.31 -12.25
N ALA A 50 -2.34 -19.23 -11.43
CA ALA A 50 -2.94 -20.40 -10.80
C ALA A 50 -3.56 -21.37 -11.82
N VAL A 51 -4.30 -20.84 -12.81
CA VAL A 51 -4.92 -21.66 -13.87
C VAL A 51 -3.87 -22.32 -14.76
N LEU A 52 -2.84 -21.58 -15.16
CA LEU A 52 -1.74 -22.14 -15.96
C LEU A 52 -0.99 -23.23 -15.20
N ALA A 53 -0.73 -23.05 -13.91
CA ALA A 53 -0.11 -24.09 -13.08
C ALA A 53 -0.98 -25.35 -13.04
N GLY A 54 -2.30 -25.21 -12.88
CA GLY A 54 -3.24 -26.34 -12.91
C GLY A 54 -3.22 -27.08 -14.25
N GLU A 55 -3.34 -26.35 -15.37
CA GLU A 55 -3.37 -26.95 -16.71
C GLU A 55 -2.04 -27.65 -17.06
N LEU A 56 -0.90 -27.06 -16.67
CA LEU A 56 0.42 -27.69 -16.84
C LEU A 56 0.53 -29.00 -16.05
N LEU A 57 -0.05 -29.08 -14.84
CA LEU A 57 -0.09 -30.31 -14.06
C LEU A 57 -0.98 -31.37 -14.71
N THR A 58 -2.16 -30.99 -15.23
CA THR A 58 -3.03 -31.90 -15.98
C THR A 58 -2.32 -32.46 -17.22
N LYS A 59 -1.58 -31.63 -17.97
CA LYS A 59 -0.79 -32.11 -19.11
C LYS A 59 0.43 -32.94 -18.71
N ALA A 60 0.99 -32.70 -17.53
CA ALA A 60 2.05 -33.54 -16.99
C ALA A 60 1.52 -34.94 -16.62
N GLU A 61 0.28 -35.04 -16.14
CA GLU A 61 -0.38 -36.33 -15.84
C GLU A 61 -0.49 -37.21 -17.10
N ASP A 62 -0.95 -36.66 -18.22
CA ASP A 62 -1.02 -37.36 -19.53
C ASP A 62 0.35 -37.98 -19.93
N LEU A 63 1.44 -37.24 -19.67
CA LEU A 63 2.81 -37.67 -19.98
C LEU A 63 3.31 -38.75 -19.01
N LEU A 64 2.95 -38.65 -17.74
CA LEU A 64 3.26 -39.66 -16.72
C LEU A 64 2.57 -40.98 -17.03
N GLU A 65 1.28 -40.95 -17.43
CA GLU A 65 0.53 -42.13 -17.85
C GLU A 65 1.14 -42.79 -19.09
N SER A 66 1.71 -41.99 -19.99
CA SER A 66 2.46 -42.45 -21.16
C SER A 66 3.85 -43.02 -20.83
N GLY A 67 4.25 -43.06 -19.55
CA GLY A 67 5.51 -43.62 -19.09
C GLY A 67 6.73 -42.68 -19.16
N VAL A 68 6.51 -41.37 -19.36
CA VAL A 68 7.61 -40.40 -19.37
C VAL A 68 8.09 -40.13 -17.95
N HIS A 69 9.41 -40.21 -17.72
CA HIS A 69 9.97 -39.98 -16.39
C HIS A 69 9.75 -38.53 -15.91
N PRO A 70 9.31 -38.28 -14.66
CA PRO A 70 9.00 -36.93 -14.15
C PRO A 70 10.12 -35.90 -14.36
N THR A 71 11.38 -36.30 -14.18
CA THR A 71 12.55 -35.42 -14.40
C THR A 71 12.66 -34.93 -15.84
N VAL A 72 12.26 -35.74 -16.83
CA VAL A 72 12.26 -35.35 -18.25
C VAL A 72 11.17 -34.31 -18.50
N ILE A 73 9.99 -34.50 -17.91
CA ILE A 73 8.87 -33.54 -18.00
C ILE A 73 9.29 -32.20 -17.40
N ALA A 74 9.85 -32.21 -16.19
CA ALA A 74 10.30 -31.00 -15.50
C ALA A 74 11.38 -30.24 -16.29
N ASN A 75 12.36 -30.96 -16.86
CA ASN A 75 13.38 -30.35 -17.71
C ASN A 75 12.77 -29.80 -19.02
N GLY A 76 11.82 -30.52 -19.63
CA GLY A 76 11.10 -30.06 -20.81
C GLY A 76 10.34 -28.76 -20.56
N TYR A 77 9.64 -28.66 -19.42
CA TYR A 77 8.92 -27.44 -19.03
C TYR A 77 9.85 -26.25 -18.76
N ARG A 78 11.03 -26.48 -18.15
CA ARG A 78 12.04 -25.42 -18.00
C ARG A 78 12.51 -24.89 -19.35
N LEU A 79 12.85 -25.79 -20.28
CA LEU A 79 13.26 -25.39 -21.63
C LEU A 79 12.14 -24.66 -22.38
N ALA A 80 10.89 -25.10 -22.22
CA ALA A 80 9.74 -24.43 -22.81
C ALA A 80 9.51 -23.04 -22.21
N ALA A 81 9.66 -22.87 -20.90
CA ALA A 81 9.55 -21.58 -20.23
C ALA A 81 10.63 -20.59 -20.72
N ASP A 82 11.89 -21.03 -20.80
CA ASP A 82 12.99 -20.20 -21.33
C ASP A 82 12.73 -19.75 -22.77
N GLN A 83 12.16 -20.63 -23.60
CA GLN A 83 11.81 -20.30 -24.97
C GLN A 83 10.59 -19.38 -25.05
N ALA A 84 9.60 -19.55 -24.17
CA ALA A 84 8.43 -18.69 -24.08
C ALA A 84 8.83 -17.24 -23.74
N ILE A 85 9.75 -17.05 -22.79
CA ILE A 85 10.28 -15.72 -22.42
C ILE A 85 10.93 -15.06 -23.64
N LYS A 86 11.78 -15.77 -24.38
CA LYS A 86 12.39 -15.23 -25.61
C LYS A 86 11.37 -14.83 -26.66
N ILE A 87 10.29 -15.60 -26.81
CA ILE A 87 9.21 -15.26 -27.75
C ILE A 87 8.48 -14.00 -27.27
N ILE A 88 8.17 -13.90 -25.97
CA ILE A 88 7.55 -12.72 -25.36
C ILE A 88 8.40 -11.47 -25.64
N ASP A 89 9.72 -11.54 -25.46
CA ASP A 89 10.63 -10.43 -25.75
C ASP A 89 10.55 -9.97 -27.22
N THR A 90 10.35 -10.90 -28.16
CA THR A 90 10.24 -10.55 -29.59
C THR A 90 8.90 -9.92 -29.98
N ILE A 91 7.83 -10.21 -29.24
CA ILE A 91 6.49 -9.67 -29.50
C ILE A 91 6.12 -8.49 -28.59
N THR A 92 7.00 -8.15 -27.65
CA THR A 92 6.79 -7.05 -26.71
C THR A 92 6.75 -5.72 -27.46
N ILE A 93 5.67 -4.98 -27.25
CA ILE A 93 5.51 -3.63 -27.77
C ILE A 93 6.02 -2.68 -26.69
N SER A 94 7.14 -2.00 -26.96
CA SER A 94 7.70 -1.02 -26.02
C SER A 94 6.81 0.21 -25.94
N ALA A 95 6.47 0.62 -24.72
CA ALA A 95 5.76 1.87 -24.44
C ALA A 95 6.72 2.87 -23.78
N SER A 96 6.59 4.15 -24.12
CA SER A 96 7.33 5.21 -23.41
C SER A 96 6.70 5.43 -22.04
N PRO A 97 7.50 5.63 -20.97
CA PRO A 97 6.97 6.01 -19.65
C PRO A 97 6.20 7.33 -19.65
N GLU A 98 6.43 8.19 -20.64
CA GLU A 98 5.74 9.48 -20.80
C GLU A 98 4.42 9.34 -21.59
N ASP A 99 4.15 8.17 -22.17
CA ASP A 99 2.92 7.91 -22.93
C ASP A 99 1.74 7.62 -21.99
N THR A 100 1.18 8.72 -21.47
CA THR A 100 0.01 8.69 -20.60
C THR A 100 -1.21 8.00 -21.20
N GLU A 101 -1.37 7.97 -22.53
CA GLU A 101 -2.51 7.31 -23.17
C GLU A 101 -2.35 5.80 -23.16
N THR A 102 -1.15 5.28 -23.40
CA THR A 102 -0.88 3.84 -23.28
C THR A 102 -0.96 3.39 -21.82
N LEU A 103 -0.44 4.18 -20.88
CA LEU A 103 -0.57 3.89 -19.44
C LEU A 103 -2.03 3.85 -18.98
N LYS A 104 -2.87 4.78 -19.45
CA LYS A 104 -4.31 4.75 -19.15
C LYS A 104 -4.99 3.49 -19.70
N LYS A 105 -4.62 3.05 -20.90
CA LYS A 105 -5.15 1.80 -21.48
C LYS A 105 -4.75 0.59 -20.65
N ILE A 106 -3.50 0.51 -20.21
CA ILE A 106 -3.01 -0.57 -19.34
C ILE A 106 -3.81 -0.60 -18.03
N ALA A 107 -3.96 0.55 -17.36
CA ALA A 107 -4.74 0.66 -16.14
C ALA A 107 -6.22 0.28 -16.36
N ALA A 108 -6.83 0.74 -17.47
CA ALA A 108 -8.21 0.42 -17.79
C ALA A 108 -8.42 -1.08 -18.04
N THR A 109 -7.46 -1.73 -18.70
CA THR A 109 -7.48 -3.18 -18.90
C THR A 109 -7.39 -3.91 -17.56
N ALA A 110 -6.49 -3.50 -16.66
CA ALA A 110 -6.34 -4.13 -15.33
C ALA A 110 -7.56 -3.94 -14.40
N ILE A 111 -8.40 -2.93 -14.64
CA ILE A 111 -9.65 -2.66 -13.90
C ILE A 111 -10.85 -3.40 -14.51
N THR A 112 -10.76 -3.81 -15.77
CA THR A 112 -11.85 -4.51 -16.48
C THR A 112 -12.13 -5.86 -15.82
N GLY A 113 -13.42 -6.22 -15.65
CA GLY A 113 -13.82 -7.44 -14.94
C GLY A 113 -13.78 -7.35 -13.42
N LYS A 114 -13.42 -6.19 -12.83
CA LYS A 114 -13.53 -5.94 -11.38
C LYS A 114 -14.80 -5.15 -11.07
N GLY A 115 -15.23 -5.14 -9.80
CA GLY A 115 -16.45 -4.42 -9.38
C GLY A 115 -16.45 -2.91 -9.67
N ALA A 116 -15.30 -2.33 -10.02
CA ALA A 116 -15.13 -0.94 -10.38
C ALA A 116 -15.15 -0.66 -11.90
N GLU A 117 -15.47 -1.66 -12.73
CA GLU A 117 -15.42 -1.54 -14.20
C GLU A 117 -16.29 -0.40 -14.75
N SER A 118 -17.45 -0.12 -14.12
CA SER A 118 -18.36 0.96 -14.53
C SER A 118 -17.72 2.35 -14.49
N HIS A 119 -16.62 2.51 -13.76
CA HIS A 119 -15.88 3.77 -13.59
C HIS A 119 -14.40 3.61 -13.94
N LYS A 120 -14.06 2.64 -14.80
CA LYS A 120 -12.68 2.36 -15.18
C LYS A 120 -11.96 3.56 -15.75
N ASP A 121 -12.60 4.39 -16.58
CA ASP A 121 -11.93 5.54 -17.22
C ASP A 121 -11.49 6.57 -16.17
N HIS A 122 -12.36 6.85 -15.19
CA HIS A 122 -12.07 7.75 -14.09
C HIS A 122 -10.93 7.21 -13.22
N LEU A 123 -11.05 5.97 -12.76
CA LEU A 123 -10.04 5.34 -11.90
C LEU A 123 -8.69 5.16 -12.60
N SER A 124 -8.69 4.85 -13.90
CA SER A 124 -7.46 4.73 -14.69
C SER A 124 -6.74 6.07 -14.78
N SER A 125 -7.48 7.17 -14.96
CA SER A 125 -6.90 8.50 -15.00
C SER A 125 -6.28 8.90 -13.65
N LEU A 126 -6.93 8.54 -12.54
CA LEU A 126 -6.42 8.79 -11.19
C LEU A 126 -5.18 7.95 -10.88
N ALA A 127 -5.20 6.66 -11.23
CA ALA A 127 -4.07 5.76 -11.02
C ALA A 127 -2.83 6.22 -11.80
N VAL A 128 -2.99 6.60 -13.07
CA VAL A 128 -1.88 7.12 -13.89
C VAL A 128 -1.37 8.45 -13.33
N LYS A 129 -2.28 9.35 -12.89
CA LYS A 129 -1.85 10.62 -12.27
C LYS A 129 -1.06 10.35 -10.97
N ALA A 130 -1.53 9.45 -10.12
CA ALA A 130 -0.84 9.10 -8.87
C ALA A 130 0.56 8.55 -9.12
N VAL A 131 0.69 7.56 -10.00
CA VAL A 131 1.98 6.94 -10.35
C VAL A 131 2.92 7.95 -11.01
N THR A 132 2.42 8.83 -11.87
CA THR A 132 3.24 9.87 -12.51
C THR A 132 3.75 10.90 -11.50
N SER A 133 2.96 11.22 -10.46
CA SER A 133 3.36 12.16 -9.42
C SER A 133 4.49 11.64 -8.51
N VAL A 134 4.57 10.33 -8.28
CA VAL A 134 5.60 9.70 -7.44
C VAL A 134 6.76 9.11 -8.24
N ALA A 135 6.66 9.09 -9.57
CA ALA A 135 7.70 8.52 -10.42
C ALA A 135 8.99 9.36 -10.35
N GLU A 136 10.03 8.79 -9.77
CA GLU A 136 11.35 9.41 -9.69
C GLU A 136 12.25 8.92 -10.82
N ARG A 137 12.96 9.87 -11.44
CA ARG A 137 13.97 9.56 -12.45
C ARG A 137 15.34 9.55 -11.78
N SER A 138 15.91 8.37 -11.61
CA SER A 138 17.28 8.21 -11.15
C SER A 138 18.27 8.86 -12.12
N GLU A 139 19.47 9.22 -11.64
CA GLU A 139 20.54 9.81 -12.46
C GLU A 139 20.93 8.93 -13.67
N ASP A 140 20.76 7.60 -13.55
CA ASP A 140 20.98 6.61 -14.62
C ASP A 140 19.85 6.56 -15.67
N GLY A 141 18.82 7.42 -15.54
CA GLY A 141 17.67 7.46 -16.44
C GLY A 141 16.64 6.35 -16.21
N LYS A 142 16.83 5.49 -15.21
CA LYS A 142 15.81 4.53 -14.73
C LYS A 142 14.71 5.26 -13.99
N ILE A 143 13.47 4.87 -14.24
CA ILE A 143 12.31 5.34 -13.49
C ILE A 143 12.01 4.33 -12.41
N THR A 144 12.00 4.80 -11.17
CA THR A 144 11.62 4.02 -9.99
C THR A 144 10.35 4.61 -9.42
N VAL A 145 9.41 3.73 -9.07
CA VAL A 145 8.14 4.10 -8.46
C VAL A 145 8.07 3.32 -7.16
N ASP A 146 8.00 4.02 -6.04
CA ASP A 146 7.64 3.40 -4.77
C ASP A 146 6.11 3.44 -4.62
N ILE A 147 5.51 2.26 -4.42
CA ILE A 147 4.06 2.14 -4.24
C ILE A 147 3.68 2.63 -2.83
N GLU A 148 4.60 2.62 -1.87
CA GLU A 148 4.36 3.11 -0.50
C GLU A 148 4.08 4.61 -0.45
N ASP A 149 4.56 5.38 -1.43
CA ASP A 149 4.29 6.82 -1.55
C ASP A 149 2.85 7.13 -2.00
N ILE A 150 2.12 6.13 -2.51
CA ILE A 150 0.72 6.29 -2.91
C ILE A 150 -0.20 5.74 -1.82
N LYS A 151 -0.70 6.63 -0.97
CA LYS A 151 -1.67 6.25 0.08
C LYS A 151 -3.11 6.25 -0.45
N VAL A 152 -3.79 5.11 -0.32
CA VAL A 152 -5.22 4.96 -0.64
C VAL A 152 -6.07 5.00 0.64
N GLU A 153 -6.81 6.09 0.83
CA GLU A 153 -7.72 6.28 1.96
C GLU A 153 -9.18 6.02 1.55
N LYS A 154 -9.89 5.14 2.28
CA LYS A 154 -11.28 4.75 1.96
C LYS A 154 -12.24 5.40 2.95
N ARG A 155 -13.16 6.24 2.48
CA ARG A 155 -14.21 6.86 3.31
C ARG A 155 -15.61 6.38 2.87
N PRO A 156 -16.47 5.93 3.80
CA PRO A 156 -17.84 5.59 3.48
C PRO A 156 -18.68 6.85 3.20
N GLY A 157 -19.68 6.76 2.33
CA GLY A 157 -20.69 7.81 2.16
C GLY A 157 -20.76 8.49 0.79
N GLY A 158 -20.00 8.04 -0.21
CA GLY A 158 -20.03 8.56 -1.58
C GLY A 158 -20.12 7.48 -2.66
N SER A 159 -20.04 7.90 -3.92
CA SER A 159 -19.89 7.01 -5.09
C SER A 159 -18.42 6.85 -5.47
N ILE A 160 -18.10 5.81 -6.24
CA ILE A 160 -16.77 5.62 -6.82
C ILE A 160 -16.36 6.82 -7.69
N LYS A 161 -17.33 7.52 -8.30
CA LYS A 161 -17.07 8.74 -9.09
C LYS A 161 -16.56 9.92 -8.27
N ASP A 162 -16.86 9.94 -6.97
CA ASP A 162 -16.44 11.01 -6.07
C ASP A 162 -15.00 10.79 -5.56
N SER A 163 -14.35 9.70 -5.99
CA SER A 163 -12.94 9.47 -5.72
C SER A 163 -12.11 10.52 -6.45
N GLU A 164 -11.17 11.12 -5.75
CA GLU A 164 -10.24 12.11 -6.29
C GLU A 164 -8.83 11.83 -5.82
N ILE A 165 -7.85 12.41 -6.52
CA ILE A 165 -6.47 12.41 -6.10
C ILE A 165 -6.17 13.70 -5.37
N VAL A 166 -5.71 13.57 -4.13
CA VAL A 166 -5.21 14.70 -3.34
C VAL A 166 -3.72 14.78 -3.58
N ASP A 167 -3.27 15.89 -4.18
CA ASP A 167 -1.84 16.18 -4.37
C ASP A 167 -1.23 16.62 -3.01
N GLY A 168 -1.12 15.67 -2.08
CA GLY A 168 -0.75 15.87 -0.69
C GLY A 168 -0.98 14.61 0.16
N VAL A 169 -1.10 14.77 1.47
CA VAL A 169 -1.28 13.63 2.40
C VAL A 169 -2.61 13.74 3.13
N ILE A 170 -3.37 12.65 3.12
CA ILE A 170 -4.59 12.49 3.94
C ILE A 170 -4.23 11.76 5.23
N ILE A 171 -4.54 12.39 6.36
CA ILE A 171 -4.30 11.84 7.69
C ILE A 171 -5.67 11.66 8.37
N ASP A 172 -5.96 10.44 8.81
CA ASP A 172 -7.14 10.13 9.61
C ASP A 172 -6.89 10.51 11.07
N LYS A 173 -6.77 11.82 11.33
CA LYS A 173 -6.68 12.41 12.66
C LYS A 173 -7.55 13.65 12.74
N GLU A 174 -8.04 13.92 13.94
CA GLU A 174 -8.78 15.13 14.26
C GLU A 174 -7.89 16.15 14.96
N ARG A 175 -8.34 17.41 14.94
CA ARG A 175 -7.76 18.46 15.76
C ARG A 175 -7.85 18.10 17.25
N VAL A 176 -6.77 18.35 17.98
CA VAL A 176 -6.69 18.02 19.41
C VAL A 176 -7.59 18.93 20.26
N HIS A 177 -7.77 20.18 19.84
CA HIS A 177 -8.54 21.16 20.58
C HIS A 177 -9.55 21.90 19.67
N PRO A 178 -10.82 22.10 20.10
CA PRO A 178 -11.86 22.70 19.25
C PRO A 178 -11.61 24.17 18.90
N ALA A 179 -10.84 24.90 19.70
CA ALA A 179 -10.43 26.28 19.40
C ALA A 179 -9.31 26.38 18.35
N MET A 180 -8.73 25.26 17.90
CA MET A 180 -7.78 25.27 16.79
C MET A 180 -8.51 25.53 15.47
N PRO A 181 -7.91 26.29 14.54
CA PRO A 181 -8.52 26.60 13.26
C PRO A 181 -8.84 25.33 12.46
N GLU A 182 -10.01 25.30 11.80
CA GLU A 182 -10.38 24.16 10.95
C GLU A 182 -9.64 24.20 9.61
N VAL A 183 -9.32 25.40 9.13
CA VAL A 183 -8.65 25.64 7.85
C VAL A 183 -7.49 26.60 8.08
N VAL A 184 -6.32 26.23 7.55
CA VAL A 184 -5.10 27.05 7.62
C VAL A 184 -4.58 27.26 6.21
N GLU A 185 -4.64 28.50 5.73
CA GLU A 185 -4.04 28.88 4.45
C GLU A 185 -2.54 29.14 4.60
N ASN A 186 -1.75 28.78 3.57
CA ASN A 186 -0.28 28.91 3.58
C ASN A 186 0.35 28.23 4.82
N ALA A 187 -0.01 26.97 5.03
CA ALA A 187 0.45 26.19 6.17
C ALA A 187 1.97 25.93 6.14
N LYS A 188 2.65 26.29 7.22
CA LYS A 188 4.00 25.88 7.58
C LYS A 188 3.89 24.71 8.55
N ILE A 189 4.11 23.52 8.02
CA ILE A 189 3.90 22.25 8.72
C ILE A 189 5.19 21.87 9.46
N LEU A 190 5.07 21.59 10.76
CA LEU A 190 6.14 21.04 11.58
C LEU A 190 5.81 19.58 11.92
N LEU A 191 6.76 18.68 11.64
CA LEU A 191 6.67 17.28 12.03
C LEU A 191 7.55 17.05 13.27
N LEU A 192 6.93 16.62 14.36
CA LEU A 192 7.60 16.26 15.60
C LEU A 192 7.48 14.76 15.79
N SER A 193 8.62 14.10 15.98
CA SER A 193 8.66 12.69 16.39
C SER A 193 8.58 12.51 17.91
N VAL A 194 8.42 13.62 18.66
CA VAL A 194 8.42 13.65 20.11
C VAL A 194 7.10 14.25 20.62
N PRO A 195 6.50 13.68 21.68
CA PRO A 195 5.30 14.22 22.26
C PRO A 195 5.58 15.58 22.92
N ILE A 196 4.59 16.47 22.86
CA ILE A 196 4.60 17.75 23.59
C ILE A 196 4.08 17.48 25.00
N GLU A 197 4.95 16.93 25.84
CA GLU A 197 4.64 16.61 27.24
C GLU A 197 5.85 16.87 28.15
N LEU A 198 5.59 16.88 29.46
CA LEU A 198 6.64 16.97 30.46
C LEU A 198 7.46 15.68 30.46
N LYS A 199 8.73 15.79 30.09
CA LYS A 199 9.64 14.64 30.10
C LYS A 199 9.87 14.18 31.54
N LYS A 200 9.52 12.92 31.79
CA LYS A 200 9.94 12.24 33.02
C LYS A 200 11.42 11.91 32.92
N THR A 201 12.10 11.95 34.05
CA THR A 201 13.49 11.51 34.13
C THR A 201 13.58 10.01 33.91
N GLU A 202 14.55 9.56 33.11
CA GLU A 202 14.86 8.13 32.89
C GLU A 202 15.18 7.41 34.21
N THR A 203 15.77 8.13 35.16
CA THR A 203 16.00 7.63 36.52
C THR A 203 14.79 7.97 37.41
N LYS A 204 14.45 7.06 38.33
CA LYS A 204 13.41 7.31 39.34
C LYS A 204 13.76 8.55 40.16
N ALA A 205 13.04 9.64 39.92
CA ALA A 205 13.08 10.85 40.71
C ALA A 205 11.73 11.01 41.40
N GLU A 206 11.74 11.19 42.72
CA GLU A 206 10.56 11.48 43.53
C GLU A 206 10.67 12.90 44.07
N ILE A 207 9.62 13.69 43.88
CA ILE A 207 9.56 15.06 44.35
C ILE A 207 8.90 15.05 45.73
N LYS A 208 9.64 15.46 46.76
CA LYS A 208 9.11 15.59 48.13
C LYS A 208 8.69 17.02 48.40
N ILE A 209 7.37 17.23 48.46
CA ILE A 209 6.77 18.53 48.76
C ILE A 209 6.55 18.61 50.27
N THR A 210 7.14 19.62 50.92
CA THR A 210 7.11 19.77 52.39
C THR A 210 6.24 20.93 52.86
N THR A 211 5.91 21.87 51.97
CA THR A 211 5.10 23.05 52.28
C THR A 211 4.07 23.31 51.17
N PRO A 212 2.93 23.95 51.48
CA PRO A 212 1.93 24.33 50.46
C PRO A 212 2.51 25.25 49.37
N ASP A 213 3.42 26.16 49.71
CA ASP A 213 4.03 27.09 48.74
C ASP A 213 4.89 26.35 47.70
N GLN A 214 5.58 25.28 48.10
CA GLN A 214 6.34 24.42 47.18
C GLN A 214 5.45 23.68 46.20
N MET A 215 4.21 23.36 46.58
CA MET A 215 3.24 22.75 45.66
C MET A 215 2.89 23.72 44.53
N GLN A 216 2.61 24.98 44.86
CA GLN A 216 2.26 25.99 43.86
C GLN A 216 3.45 26.29 42.94
N LEU A 217 4.65 26.46 43.51
CA LEU A 217 5.87 26.70 42.73
C LEU A 217 6.17 25.56 41.75
N PHE A 218 5.87 24.31 42.14
CA PHE A 218 6.05 23.15 41.27
C PHE A 218 5.08 23.17 40.09
N LEU A 219 3.80 23.45 40.34
CA LEU A 219 2.78 23.57 39.28
C LEU A 219 3.12 24.70 38.30
N ASP A 220 3.54 25.85 38.82
CA ASP A 220 3.93 27.00 38.00
C ASP A 220 5.16 26.66 37.13
N GLN A 221 6.10 25.88 37.66
CA GLN A 221 7.29 25.43 36.93
C GLN A 221 6.95 24.41 35.84
N GLU A 222 6.05 23.46 36.10
CA GLU A 222 5.54 22.52 35.09
C GLU A 222 4.86 23.27 33.94
N GLU A 223 4.01 24.25 34.25
CA GLU A 223 3.36 25.10 33.25
C GLU A 223 4.38 25.92 32.45
N ALA A 224 5.39 26.48 33.11
CA ALA A 224 6.46 27.23 32.47
C ALA A 224 7.28 26.38 31.49
N MET A 225 7.62 25.13 31.87
CA MET A 225 8.35 24.20 30.99
C MET A 225 7.54 23.86 29.74
N LEU A 226 6.23 23.58 29.88
CA LEU A 226 5.34 23.36 28.74
C LEU A 226 5.25 24.59 27.84
N LYS A 227 5.07 25.78 28.43
CA LYS A 227 5.05 27.04 27.70
C LYS A 227 6.36 27.28 26.94
N GLU A 228 7.51 26.94 27.51
CA GLU A 228 8.79 27.09 26.82
C GLU A 228 8.88 26.20 25.57
N ILE A 229 8.41 24.94 25.66
CA ILE A 229 8.37 24.02 24.52
C ILE A 229 7.45 24.57 23.43
N VAL A 230 6.24 25.01 23.80
CA VAL A 230 5.27 25.60 22.85
C VAL A 230 5.83 26.88 22.22
N ASN A 231 6.48 27.75 23.00
CA ASN A 231 7.11 28.96 22.48
C ASN A 231 8.23 28.65 21.48
N LYS A 232 9.01 27.58 21.69
CA LYS A 232 10.00 27.11 20.70
C LYS A 232 9.33 26.75 19.38
N VAL A 233 8.18 26.05 19.44
CA VAL A 233 7.40 25.72 18.24
C VAL A 233 6.88 26.98 17.55
N ILE A 234 6.30 27.92 18.31
CA ILE A 234 5.80 29.21 17.76
C ILE A 234 6.94 30.00 17.10
N ASN A 235 8.13 30.01 17.68
CA ASN A 235 9.29 30.73 17.15
C ASN A 235 9.78 30.18 15.80
N THR A 236 9.48 28.92 15.47
CA THR A 236 9.76 28.39 14.12
C THR A 236 8.87 29.01 13.04
N GLY A 237 7.77 29.66 13.45
CA GLY A 237 6.75 30.19 12.55
C GLY A 237 5.83 29.12 11.96
N ALA A 238 5.88 27.89 12.47
CA ALA A 238 4.94 26.83 12.10
C ALA A 238 3.51 27.17 12.57
N ASN A 239 2.53 26.91 11.73
CA ASN A 239 1.11 27.12 12.02
C ASN A 239 0.31 25.81 12.05
N VAL A 240 0.90 24.69 11.61
CA VAL A 240 0.36 23.33 11.72
C VAL A 240 1.45 22.43 12.28
N VAL A 241 1.11 21.60 13.26
CA VAL A 241 2.06 20.70 13.94
C VAL A 241 1.48 19.31 13.97
N PHE A 242 2.25 18.33 13.51
CA PHE A 242 1.97 16.91 13.70
C PHE A 242 2.96 16.36 14.71
N CYS A 243 2.44 15.79 15.79
CA CYS A 243 3.19 15.12 16.85
C CYS A 243 2.64 13.72 17.13
#